data_AF-D8GQC8-F1
#
_entry.id   AF-D8GQC8-F1
#
_cell.length_a   1.000
_cell.length_b   1.000
_cell.length_c   1.000
_cell.angle_alpha   90.00
_cell.angle_beta   90.00
_cell.angle_gamma   90.00
#
_symmetry.space_group_name_H-M   'P 1'
#
loop_
_entity.id
_entity.type
_entity.pdbx_description
1 polymer ?
#
loop_
_entity_poly.entity_id
_entity_poly.type
_entity_poly.pdbx_seq_one_letter_code
_entity_poly.pdbx_strand_id
1 'polypeptide(L)'
;MLGDISKAAKIYIATGYTDMRKSIDGLAAIVQQNFELNPFQNSLFLFCGRKRDRMKALYWEGDGFVLLYKRLENGCFQWPRMHRQ
;
A
#
# COMPACT_ATOMS: atom_id res chain seq x y z
N MET A 1 19.37 -5.43 -7.18
CA MET A 1 18.57 -6.43 -6.42
C MET A 1 17.38 -5.67 -5.87
N LEU A 2 16.18 -6.25 -5.84
CA LEU A 2 15.05 -5.63 -5.13
C LEU A 2 15.45 -5.49 -3.66
N GLY A 3 15.35 -4.29 -3.13
CA GLY A 3 15.69 -3.92 -1.78
C GLY A 3 14.88 -4.69 -0.76
N ASP A 4 15.47 -4.82 0.42
CA ASP A 4 14.91 -5.60 1.50
C ASP A 4 13.78 -4.82 2.19
N ILE A 5 12.54 -5.08 1.76
CA ILE A 5 11.33 -4.47 2.32
C ILE A 5 11.18 -4.70 3.84
N SER A 6 11.86 -5.70 4.42
CA SER A 6 11.82 -5.92 5.87
C SER A 6 12.50 -4.80 6.66
N LYS A 7 13.29 -3.94 5.98
CA LYS A 7 13.92 -2.75 6.55
C LYS A 7 13.00 -1.53 6.62
N ALA A 8 11.74 -1.65 6.19
CA ALA A 8 10.75 -0.58 6.35
C ALA A 8 10.61 -0.20 7.84
N ALA A 9 10.90 1.05 8.18
CA ALA A 9 10.86 1.50 9.58
C ALA A 9 9.41 1.60 10.11
N LYS A 10 8.43 1.78 9.23
CA LYS A 10 7.00 1.83 9.55
C LYS A 10 6.18 1.11 8.51
N ILE A 11 5.03 0.61 8.92
CA ILE A 11 4.02 0.03 8.04
C ILE A 11 2.72 0.81 8.24
N TYR A 12 2.23 1.41 7.16
CA TYR A 12 0.97 2.13 7.12
C TYR A 12 -0.08 1.30 6.38
N ILE A 13 -1.30 1.24 6.94
CA ILE A 13 -2.43 0.55 6.32
C ILE A 13 -3.45 1.62 5.88
N ALA A 14 -3.67 1.73 4.58
CA ALA A 14 -4.74 2.57 4.02
C ALA A 14 -6.10 1.96 4.39
N THR A 15 -6.77 2.51 5.41
CA THR A 15 -8.09 2.03 5.84
C THR A 15 -9.16 2.25 4.76
N GLY A 16 -10.22 1.44 4.77
CA GLY A 16 -11.26 1.48 3.74
C GLY A 16 -10.89 0.67 2.49
N TYR A 17 -11.07 1.23 1.30
CA TYR A 17 -10.70 0.58 0.05
C TYR A 17 -9.98 1.54 -0.90
N THR A 18 -9.09 0.99 -1.71
CA THR A 18 -8.32 1.71 -2.72
C THR A 18 -8.65 1.19 -4.12
N ASP A 19 -8.68 2.08 -5.11
CA ASP A 19 -8.75 1.68 -6.51
C ASP A 19 -7.45 1.00 -6.94
N MET A 20 -7.48 -0.33 -7.01
CA MET A 20 -6.30 -1.16 -7.30
C MET A 20 -5.81 -1.10 -8.75
N ARG A 21 -6.47 -0.32 -9.63
CA ARG A 21 -5.96 0.00 -10.97
C ARG A 21 -4.79 0.98 -10.93
N LYS A 22 -4.65 1.76 -9.85
CA LYS A 22 -3.52 2.68 -9.66
C LYS A 22 -2.21 1.91 -9.52
N SER A 23 -1.17 2.35 -10.24
CA SER A 23 0.21 1.86 -10.13
C SER A 23 1.01 2.75 -9.18
N ILE A 24 2.34 2.74 -9.26
CA ILE A 24 3.27 3.49 -8.39
C ILE A 24 2.85 4.95 -8.21
N ASP A 25 2.79 5.75 -9.27
CA ASP A 25 2.52 7.19 -9.14
C ASP A 25 1.13 7.48 -8.59
N GLY A 26 0.13 6.70 -8.99
CA GLY A 26 -1.23 6.85 -8.49
C GLY A 26 -1.36 6.48 -7.01
N LEU A 27 -0.59 5.52 -6.52
CA LEU A 27 -0.57 5.15 -5.10
C LEU A 27 0.28 6.12 -4.28
N ALA A 28 1.42 6.57 -4.81
CA ALA A 28 2.25 7.61 -4.20
C ALA A 28 1.48 8.93 -4.05
N ALA A 29 0.68 9.29 -5.05
CA ALA A 29 -0.22 10.45 -4.97
C ALA A 29 -1.23 10.31 -3.84
N ILE A 30 -1.80 9.11 -3.60
CA ILE A 30 -2.69 8.88 -2.45
C ILE A 30 -1.94 9.07 -1.13
N VAL A 31 -0.73 8.53 -1.00
CA VAL A 31 0.10 8.70 0.21
C VAL A 31 0.32 10.18 0.51
N GLN A 32 0.68 10.94 -0.53
CA GLN A 32 0.98 12.37 -0.40
C GLN A 32 -0.27 13.22 -0.15
N GLN A 33 -1.34 13.01 -0.92
CA GLN A 33 -2.49 13.91 -0.95
C GLN A 33 -3.58 13.54 0.06
N ASN A 34 -3.82 12.25 0.28
CA ASN A 34 -4.91 11.79 1.15
C ASN A 34 -4.44 11.52 2.57
N PHE A 35 -3.19 11.10 2.75
CA PHE A 35 -2.63 10.78 4.07
C PHE A 35 -1.63 11.81 4.56
N GLU A 36 -1.25 12.79 3.73
CA GLU A 36 -0.27 13.84 4.07
C GLU A 36 1.07 13.26 4.54
N LEU A 37 1.44 12.08 3.99
CA LEU A 37 2.68 11.38 4.29
C LEU A 37 3.65 11.51 3.12
N ASN A 38 4.96 11.46 3.41
CA ASN A 38 5.97 11.40 2.37
C ASN A 38 6.05 9.98 1.77
N PRO A 39 5.77 9.76 0.47
CA PRO A 39 5.90 8.43 -0.14
C PRO A 39 7.36 7.95 -0.27
N PHE A 40 8.34 8.83 -0.17
CA PHE A 40 9.78 8.53 -0.26
C PHE A 40 10.42 8.20 1.10
N GLN A 41 9.64 8.21 2.19
CA GLN A 41 10.17 7.85 3.51
C GLN A 41 10.36 6.33 3.62
N ASN A 42 11.24 5.88 4.52
CA ASN A 42 11.47 4.45 4.77
C ASN A 42 10.24 3.79 5.43
N SER A 43 9.20 3.54 4.65
CA SER A 43 7.91 3.04 5.12
C SER A 43 7.18 2.27 4.03
N LEU A 44 6.48 1.23 4.45
CA LEU A 44 5.65 0.40 3.57
C LEU A 44 4.20 0.88 3.65
N PHE A 45 3.61 1.22 2.50
CA PHE A 45 2.21 1.64 2.42
C PHE A 45 1.37 0.52 1.82
N LEU A 46 0.45 -0.03 2.62
CA LEU A 46 -0.41 -1.13 2.23
C LEU A 46 -1.78 -0.62 1.78
N PHE A 47 -2.24 -1.11 0.63
CA PHE A 47 -3.52 -0.79 0.02
C PHE A 47 -4.31 -2.05 -0.27
N CYS A 48 -5.64 -1.99 -0.13
CA CYS A 48 -6.51 -3.12 -0.42
C CYS A 48 -7.74 -2.69 -1.21
N GLY A 49 -8.12 -3.53 -2.19
CA GLY A 49 -9.30 -3.29 -3.00
C GLY A 49 -10.60 -3.67 -2.29
N ARG A 50 -11.74 -3.23 -2.84
CA ARG A 50 -13.09 -3.50 -2.27
C ARG A 50 -13.39 -5.00 -2.08
N LYS A 51 -12.90 -5.85 -2.99
CA LYS A 51 -13.05 -7.31 -2.93
C LYS A 51 -12.19 -7.98 -1.85
N ARG A 52 -11.15 -7.30 -1.35
CA ARG A 52 -10.19 -7.81 -0.36
C ARG A 52 -9.48 -9.11 -0.74
N ASP A 53 -9.55 -9.55 -1.98
CA ASP A 53 -8.76 -10.67 -2.52
C ASP A 53 -7.35 -10.22 -2.93
N ARG A 54 -7.10 -8.91 -2.99
CA ARG A 54 -5.85 -8.31 -3.49
C ARG A 54 -5.36 -7.19 -2.59
N MET A 55 -4.05 -7.13 -2.40
CA MET A 55 -3.36 -6.01 -1.77
C MET A 55 -2.15 -5.57 -2.58
N LYS A 56 -1.80 -4.29 -2.45
CA LYS A 56 -0.55 -3.71 -2.94
C LYS A 56 0.27 -3.19 -1.77
N ALA A 57 1.58 -3.30 -1.86
CA ALA A 57 2.51 -2.65 -0.94
C ALA A 57 3.46 -1.76 -1.74
N LEU A 58 3.44 -0.46 -1.45
CA LEU A 58 4.33 0.52 -2.06
C LEU A 58 5.48 0.82 -1.10
N TYR A 59 6.72 0.75 -1.59
CA TYR A 59 7.93 1.04 -0.82
C TYR A 59 8.90 1.86 -1.65
N TRP A 60 9.52 2.88 -1.04
CA TRP A 60 10.68 3.56 -1.62
C TRP A 60 11.95 2.98 -1.01
N GLU A 61 12.83 2.43 -1.83
CA GLU A 61 14.04 1.74 -1.38
C GLU A 61 15.32 2.57 -1.47
N GLY A 62 15.20 3.84 -1.86
CA GLY A 62 16.31 4.80 -1.95
C GLY A 62 16.61 5.24 -3.38
N ASP A 63 16.57 4.31 -4.33
CA ASP A 63 16.82 4.55 -5.76
C ASP A 63 15.56 4.37 -6.63
N GLY A 64 14.50 3.78 -6.07
CA GLY A 64 13.27 3.54 -6.80
C GLY A 64 12.08 3.14 -5.93
N PHE A 65 10.92 3.07 -6.57
CA PHE A 65 9.73 2.49 -5.98
C PHE A 65 9.61 1.01 -6.30
N VAL A 66 9.33 0.22 -5.28
CA VAL A 66 8.90 -1.17 -5.39
C VAL A 66 7.40 -1.25 -5.15
N LEU A 67 6.71 -1.98 -6.03
CA LEU A 67 5.28 -2.27 -5.88
C LEU A 67 5.06 -3.78 -5.82
N LEU A 68 4.78 -4.28 -4.62
CA LEU A 68 4.38 -5.67 -4.43
C LEU A 68 2.88 -5.82 -4.67
N TYR A 69 2.50 -6.89 -5.34
CA TYR A 69 1.09 -7.22 -5.60
C TYR A 69 0.82 -8.65 -5.14
N LYS A 70 -0.07 -8.79 -4.14
CA LYS A 70 -0.50 -10.10 -3.64
C LYS A 70 -1.97 -10.29 -3.93
N ARG A 71 -2.30 -11.38 -4.62
CA ARG A 71 -3.66 -11.87 -4.83
C ARG A 71 -3.83 -13.20 -4.13
N LEU A 72 -4.89 -13.34 -3.34
CA LEU A 72 -5.30 -14.61 -2.76
C LEU A 72 -6.05 -15.42 -3.82
N GLU A 73 -5.76 -16.71 -3.90
CA GLU A 73 -6.54 -17.63 -4.74
C GLU A 73 -7.94 -17.84 -4.15
N ASN A 74 -7.99 -18.00 -2.82
CA ASN A 74 -9.22 -18.17 -2.05
C ASN A 74 -9.18 -17.29 -0.78
N GLY A 75 -10.34 -16.76 -0.39
CA GLY A 75 -10.51 -15.96 0.81
C GLY A 75 -10.32 -14.45 0.61
N CYS A 76 -10.22 -13.73 1.73
CA CYS A 76 -10.12 -12.28 1.78
C CYS A 76 -9.15 -11.84 2.89
N PHE A 77 -8.41 -10.77 2.65
CA PHE A 77 -7.67 -10.10 3.71
C PHE A 77 -8.63 -9.56 4.80
N GLN A 78 -8.23 -9.70 6.06
CA GLN A 78 -8.83 -8.95 7.17
C GLN A 78 -8.29 -7.53 7.08
N TRP A 79 -9.12 -6.62 6.56
CA TRP A 79 -8.71 -5.25 6.25
C TRP A 79 -9.53 -4.26 7.07
N PRO A 80 -8.89 -3.30 7.77
CA PRO A 80 -9.62 -2.30 8.55
C PRO A 80 -10.46 -1.44 7.61
N ARG A 81 -11.77 -1.50 7.79
CA ARG A 81 -12.71 -0.62 7.10
C ARG A 81 -12.95 0.59 7.97
N MET A 82 -12.97 1.77 7.35
CA MET A 82 -13.43 2.98 8.03
C MET A 82 -14.87 2.72 8.49
N HIS A 83 -15.09 2.62 9.79
CA HIS A 83 -16.43 2.66 10.35
C HIS A 83 -16.80 4.15 10.40
N ARG A 84 -17.74 4.58 9.56
CA ARG A 84 -18.46 5.82 9.85
C ARG A 84 -19.29 5.54 11.09
N GLN A 85 -18.90 6.11 12.22
CA GLN A 85 -19.88 6.46 13.25
C GLN A 85 -20.74 7.61 12.72
#